data_AF-A0A2C9K5B8-F1
#
_entry.id   AF-A0A2C9K5B8-F1
#
_cell.length_a   1.000
_cell.length_b   1.000
_cell.length_c   1.000
_cell.angle_alpha   90.00
_cell.angle_beta   90.00
_cell.angle_gamma   90.00
#
_symmetry.space_group_name_H-M   'P 1'
#
loop_
_entity.id
_entity.type
_entity.pdbx_description
1 polymer ?
#
loop_
_entity_poly.entity_id
_entity_poly.type
_entity_poly.pdbx_seq_one_letter_code
_entity_poly.pdbx_strand_id
1 'polypeptide(L)'
;MFQISITSVFSIFNKLVSLLYDKAKSVNIWPSREQIKAFMPPVFQKTFPTCRVIIDTTEFYIHKPINPTSQQASFSTYKNHNTLKSLIGIAPNGAISFISDLWMGSISDKEITLRSGILELLEEGDTVLADRGFTVLEPEFQKRKLSLFTPFFLKNKIQFPIDERSENKKVSSHRCHVERAIGRIKNYKILDKTIPCSLKNIEEIYFVCVFLCNFTENLLMFK
;
A
#
# COMPACT_ATOMS: atom_id res chain seq x y z
N MET A 1 6.30 -37.70 9.01
CA MET A 1 5.79 -36.35 8.67
C MET A 1 4.28 -36.38 8.83
N PHE A 2 3.76 -35.91 9.97
CA PHE A 2 2.37 -35.69 10.41
C PHE A 2 1.20 -36.68 10.09
N GLN A 3 1.34 -37.73 9.26
CA GLN A 3 0.27 -38.71 8.92
C GLN A 3 -1.08 -38.09 8.48
N ILE A 4 -1.08 -36.85 8.02
CA ILE A 4 -2.26 -36.14 7.53
C ILE A 4 -2.16 -35.92 6.04
N SER A 5 -3.30 -36.01 5.34
CA SER A 5 -3.35 -35.74 3.91
C SER A 5 -3.08 -34.26 3.61
N ILE A 6 -2.49 -33.97 2.46
CA ILE A 6 -2.30 -32.61 1.95
C ILE A 6 -3.65 -31.87 1.91
N THR A 7 -4.71 -32.54 1.49
CA THR A 7 -6.08 -32.00 1.46
C THR A 7 -6.55 -31.54 2.84
N SER A 8 -6.30 -32.33 3.88
CA SER A 8 -6.62 -31.98 5.26
C SER A 8 -5.85 -30.74 5.72
N VAL A 9 -4.55 -30.66 5.41
CA VAL A 9 -3.72 -29.50 5.72
C VAL A 9 -4.25 -28.24 5.03
N PHE A 10 -4.55 -28.31 3.73
CA PHE A 10 -5.10 -27.18 2.98
C PHE A 10 -6.47 -26.74 3.51
N SER A 11 -7.33 -27.68 3.88
CA SER A 11 -8.64 -27.38 4.46
C SER A 11 -8.52 -26.64 5.79
N ILE A 12 -7.64 -27.12 6.69
CA ILE A 12 -7.36 -26.47 7.97
C ILE A 12 -6.78 -25.07 7.74
N PHE A 13 -5.78 -24.95 6.86
CA PHE A 13 -5.16 -23.68 6.52
C PHE A 13 -6.18 -22.65 6.01
N ASN A 14 -7.01 -23.01 5.03
CA ASN A 14 -8.01 -22.09 4.47
C ASN A 14 -9.03 -21.67 5.52
N LYS A 15 -9.46 -22.59 6.40
CA LYS A 15 -10.37 -22.27 7.50
C LYS A 15 -9.73 -21.29 8.48
N LEU A 16 -8.46 -21.48 8.83
CA LEU A 16 -7.74 -20.57 9.73
C LEU A 16 -7.55 -19.18 9.09
N VAL A 17 -7.17 -19.12 7.82
CA VAL A 17 -7.04 -17.85 7.09
C VAL A 17 -8.35 -17.09 7.06
N SER A 18 -9.46 -17.76 6.75
CA SER A 18 -10.79 -17.14 6.71
C SER A 18 -11.19 -16.59 8.09
N LEU A 19 -11.00 -17.36 9.17
CA LEU A 19 -11.26 -16.88 10.53
C LEU A 19 -10.37 -15.68 10.93
N LEU A 20 -9.08 -15.72 10.56
CA LEU A 20 -8.16 -14.61 10.82
C LEU A 20 -8.53 -13.39 10.00
N TYR A 21 -8.96 -13.57 8.75
CA TYR A 21 -9.41 -12.50 7.87
C TYR A 21 -10.64 -11.79 8.46
N ASP A 22 -11.67 -12.54 8.85
CA ASP A 22 -12.87 -11.98 9.48
C ASP A 22 -12.52 -11.17 10.73
N LYS A 23 -11.65 -11.73 11.57
CA LYS A 23 -11.23 -11.03 12.79
C LYS A 23 -10.40 -9.79 12.47
N ALA A 24 -9.45 -9.87 11.55
CA ALA A 24 -8.61 -8.75 11.15
C ALA A 24 -9.43 -7.63 10.48
N LYS A 25 -10.39 -7.97 9.62
CA LYS A 25 -11.24 -6.99 8.94
C LYS A 25 -12.20 -6.27 9.89
N SER A 26 -12.54 -6.89 11.01
CA SER A 26 -13.31 -6.23 12.09
C SER A 26 -12.53 -5.15 12.85
N VAL A 27 -11.21 -5.10 12.69
CA VAL A 27 -10.36 -4.10 13.36
C VAL A 27 -10.24 -2.86 12.48
N ASN A 28 -10.68 -1.71 12.99
CA ASN A 28 -10.42 -0.44 12.32
C ASN A 28 -8.95 -0.05 12.49
N ILE A 29 -8.16 -0.23 11.43
CA ILE A 29 -6.74 0.15 11.38
C ILE A 29 -6.53 1.60 10.93
N TRP A 30 -7.58 2.33 10.55
CA TRP A 30 -7.49 3.74 10.18
C TRP A 30 -7.53 4.60 11.46
N PRO A 31 -6.38 5.17 11.90
CA PRO A 31 -6.31 5.95 13.15
C PRO A 31 -7.07 7.27 12.99
N SER A 32 -7.51 7.95 14.05
CA SER A 32 -8.07 9.31 13.99
C SER A 32 -6.98 10.37 13.78
N ARG A 33 -7.36 11.63 13.50
CA ARG A 33 -6.43 12.76 13.40
C ARG A 33 -5.66 13.01 14.70
N GLU A 34 -6.31 12.83 15.84
CA GLU A 34 -5.70 12.97 17.17
C GLU A 34 -4.67 11.88 17.40
N GLN A 35 -5.00 10.63 17.03
CA GLN A 35 -4.06 9.51 17.12
C GLN A 35 -2.85 9.73 16.20
N ILE A 36 -3.08 10.16 14.96
CA ILE A 36 -1.99 10.52 14.04
C ILE A 36 -1.09 11.58 14.67
N LYS A 37 -1.65 12.69 15.16
CA LYS A 37 -0.87 13.77 15.78
C LYS A 37 -0.12 13.32 17.03
N ALA A 38 -0.73 12.49 17.87
CA ALA A 38 -0.14 12.01 19.12
C ALA A 38 1.06 11.07 18.89
N PHE A 39 1.01 10.23 17.85
CA PHE A 39 2.07 9.28 17.52
C PHE A 39 2.97 9.72 16.37
N MET A 40 2.76 10.94 15.84
CA MET A 40 3.59 11.47 14.76
C MET A 40 5.01 11.74 15.27
N PRO A 41 6.04 11.24 14.58
CA PRO A 41 7.43 11.53 14.93
C PRO A 41 7.71 13.04 14.83
N PRO A 42 8.47 13.65 15.77
CA PRO A 42 8.71 15.10 15.77
C PRO A 42 9.32 15.65 14.46
N VAL A 43 10.20 14.88 13.82
CA VAL A 43 10.81 15.26 12.53
C VAL A 43 9.77 15.31 11.43
N PHE A 44 8.84 14.36 11.43
CA PHE A 44 7.73 14.29 10.49
C PHE A 44 6.76 15.45 10.73
N GLN A 45 6.40 15.71 11.98
CA GLN A 45 5.48 16.78 12.38
C GLN A 45 5.97 18.16 11.96
N LYS A 46 7.28 18.43 12.03
CA LYS A 46 7.88 19.68 11.55
C LYS A 46 7.76 19.88 10.04
N THR A 47 7.64 18.80 9.28
CA THR A 47 7.66 18.84 7.81
C THR A 47 6.27 18.73 7.21
N PHE A 48 5.46 17.80 7.72
CA PHE A 48 4.12 17.51 7.22
C PHE A 48 3.14 17.34 8.40
N PRO A 49 2.83 18.42 9.14
CA PRO A 49 2.02 18.37 10.36
C PRO A 49 0.58 17.86 10.14
N THR A 50 0.08 17.99 8.92
CA THR A 50 -1.25 17.58 8.48
C THR A 50 -1.24 16.25 7.71
N CYS A 51 -0.10 15.55 7.66
CA CYS A 51 -0.04 14.29 6.95
C CYS A 51 -0.91 13.24 7.62
N ARG A 52 -1.77 12.64 6.81
CA ARG A 52 -2.72 11.64 7.23
C ARG A 52 -2.25 10.23 6.91
N VAL A 53 -1.71 10.05 5.71
CA VAL A 53 -1.29 8.76 5.16
C VAL A 53 -0.25 8.98 4.08
N ILE A 54 0.67 8.03 3.96
CA ILE A 54 1.63 7.90 2.86
C ILE A 54 1.20 6.69 2.06
N ILE A 55 0.93 6.87 0.77
CA ILE A 55 0.38 5.82 -0.09
C ILE A 55 1.39 5.39 -1.15
N ASP A 56 1.36 4.11 -1.47
CA ASP A 56 2.08 3.54 -2.60
C ASP A 56 1.39 2.27 -3.10
N THR A 57 1.56 1.94 -4.38
CA THR A 57 1.05 0.68 -4.91
C THR A 57 2.11 -0.41 -4.84
N THR A 58 1.67 -1.64 -4.63
CA THR A 58 2.52 -2.82 -4.74
C THR A 58 1.91 -3.83 -5.69
N GLU A 59 2.78 -4.55 -6.40
CA GLU A 59 2.41 -5.62 -7.30
C GLU A 59 3.00 -6.96 -6.84
N PHE A 60 2.21 -8.02 -7.06
CA PHE A 60 2.55 -9.41 -6.78
C PHE A 60 2.44 -10.23 -8.07
N TYR A 61 3.46 -11.05 -8.37
CA TYR A 61 3.46 -11.87 -9.58
C TYR A 61 2.43 -12.99 -9.47
N ILE A 62 1.69 -13.23 -10.55
CA ILE A 62 0.79 -14.38 -10.68
C ILE A 62 1.17 -15.22 -11.90
N HIS A 63 0.83 -16.52 -11.88
CA HIS A 63 0.96 -17.32 -13.09
C HIS A 63 0.13 -16.72 -14.22
N LYS A 64 0.58 -16.91 -15.46
CA LYS A 64 -0.17 -16.47 -16.64
C LYS A 64 -1.56 -17.12 -16.63
N PRO A 65 -2.65 -16.33 -16.58
CA PRO A 65 -4.00 -16.89 -16.68
C PRO A 65 -4.20 -17.61 -18.02
N ILE A 66 -4.97 -18.68 -18.01
CA ILE A 66 -5.32 -19.43 -19.24
C ILE A 66 -6.27 -18.60 -20.12
N ASN A 67 -7.19 -17.87 -19.49
CA ASN A 67 -8.14 -17.02 -20.20
C ASN A 67 -7.43 -15.75 -20.74
N PRO A 68 -7.50 -15.47 -22.06
CA PRO A 68 -6.83 -14.32 -22.66
C PRO A 68 -7.27 -12.95 -22.10
N THR A 69 -8.55 -12.78 -21.77
CA THR A 69 -9.08 -11.55 -21.17
C THR A 69 -8.50 -11.33 -19.77
N SER A 70 -8.48 -12.38 -18.94
CA SER A 70 -7.85 -12.32 -17.62
C SER A 70 -6.34 -12.10 -17.72
N GLN A 71 -5.69 -12.67 -18.72
CA GLN A 71 -4.28 -12.43 -18.98
C GLN A 71 -4.02 -10.96 -19.34
N GLN A 72 -4.81 -10.38 -20.25
CA GLN A 72 -4.66 -8.97 -20.61
C GLN A 72 -4.93 -8.05 -19.43
N ALA A 73 -6.01 -8.31 -18.67
CA ALA A 73 -6.38 -7.50 -17.51
C ALA A 73 -5.30 -7.55 -16.41
N SER A 74 -4.67 -8.70 -16.18
CA SER A 74 -3.62 -8.85 -15.17
C SER A 74 -2.23 -8.46 -15.65
N PHE A 75 -2.02 -8.18 -16.94
CA PHE A 75 -0.69 -7.87 -17.45
C PHE A 75 -0.27 -6.45 -17.03
N SER A 76 0.77 -6.36 -16.19
CA SER A 76 1.42 -5.11 -15.85
C SER A 76 2.52 -4.81 -16.86
N THR A 77 2.33 -3.75 -17.64
CA THR A 77 3.35 -3.25 -18.58
C THR A 77 4.64 -2.86 -17.84
N TYR A 78 4.51 -2.32 -16.64
CA TYR A 78 5.66 -1.90 -15.82
C TYR A 78 6.50 -3.10 -15.37
N LYS A 79 5.86 -4.21 -14.99
CA LYS A 79 6.54 -5.43 -14.55
C LYS A 79 6.84 -6.42 -15.68
N ASN A 80 6.30 -6.18 -16.87
CA ASN A 80 6.33 -7.10 -18.01
C ASN A 80 5.88 -8.52 -17.61
N HIS A 81 4.84 -8.61 -16.78
CA HIS A 81 4.35 -9.87 -16.20
C HIS A 81 2.89 -9.75 -15.80
N ASN A 82 2.19 -10.88 -15.66
CA ASN A 82 0.88 -10.92 -15.02
C ASN A 82 1.02 -10.69 -13.52
N THR A 83 0.31 -9.70 -12.98
CA THR A 83 0.36 -9.32 -11.57
C THR A 83 -1.03 -9.06 -11.00
N LEU A 84 -1.11 -9.11 -9.68
CA LEU A 84 -2.14 -8.46 -8.88
C LEU A 84 -1.54 -7.21 -8.25
N LYS A 85 -2.35 -6.17 -8.09
CA LYS A 85 -1.95 -4.85 -7.61
C LYS A 85 -2.82 -4.41 -6.45
N SER A 86 -2.22 -3.83 -5.42
CA SER A 86 -2.95 -3.23 -4.30
C SER A 86 -2.34 -1.90 -3.90
N LEU A 87 -3.18 -1.01 -3.36
CA LEU A 87 -2.80 0.25 -2.75
C LEU A 87 -2.61 0.06 -1.24
N ILE A 88 -1.42 0.39 -0.77
CA ILE A 88 -1.07 0.39 0.66
C ILE A 88 -0.99 1.83 1.15
N GLY A 89 -1.54 2.07 2.33
CA GLY A 89 -1.32 3.32 3.07
C GLY A 89 -0.67 3.04 4.41
N ILE A 90 0.35 3.83 4.76
CA ILE A 90 0.94 3.87 6.09
C ILE A 90 0.68 5.21 6.76
N ALA A 91 0.46 5.20 8.07
CA ALA A 91 0.47 6.40 8.87
C ALA A 91 1.89 7.01 8.96
N PRO A 92 2.05 8.29 9.32
CA PRO A 92 3.36 8.92 9.52
C PRO A 92 4.26 8.23 10.55
N ASN A 93 3.67 7.49 11.50
CA ASN A 93 4.36 6.61 12.43
C ASN A 93 4.66 5.22 11.86
N GLY A 94 4.51 5.04 10.54
CA GLY A 94 4.81 3.86 9.72
C GLY A 94 3.99 2.60 9.97
N ALA A 95 2.96 2.67 10.82
CA ALA A 95 1.97 1.60 10.88
C ALA A 95 1.18 1.55 9.57
N ILE A 96 0.89 0.35 9.06
CA ILE A 96 -0.02 0.18 7.93
C ILE A 96 -1.42 0.54 8.41
N SER A 97 -1.98 1.59 7.83
CA SER A 97 -3.28 2.15 8.20
C SER A 97 -4.35 1.92 7.13
N PHE A 98 -3.96 1.49 5.93
CA PHE A 98 -4.88 1.21 4.83
C PHE A 98 -4.38 0.07 3.95
N ILE A 99 -5.31 -0.80 3.55
CA ILE A 99 -5.09 -1.96 2.70
C ILE A 99 -6.27 -2.01 1.72
N SER A 100 -6.03 -1.77 0.43
CA SER A 100 -7.06 -1.98 -0.59
C SER A 100 -7.21 -3.45 -0.94
N ASP A 101 -8.34 -3.78 -1.56
CA ASP A 101 -8.51 -5.05 -2.24
C ASP A 101 -7.44 -5.24 -3.35
N LEU A 102 -7.23 -6.47 -3.82
CA LEU A 102 -6.39 -6.79 -4.95
C LEU A 102 -7.12 -6.53 -6.26
N TRP A 103 -6.42 -5.85 -7.16
CA TRP A 103 -6.85 -5.55 -8.51
C TRP A 103 -5.95 -6.24 -9.52
N MET A 104 -6.43 -6.36 -10.75
CA MET A 104 -5.63 -6.88 -11.85
C MET A 104 -4.51 -5.89 -12.21
N GLY A 105 -3.32 -6.41 -12.53
CA GLY A 105 -2.08 -5.64 -12.71
C GLY A 105 -2.12 -4.50 -13.73
N SER A 106 -3.05 -4.50 -14.69
CA SER A 106 -3.18 -3.40 -15.66
C SER A 106 -3.83 -2.13 -15.09
N ILE A 107 -4.41 -2.18 -13.89
CA ILE A 107 -5.04 -1.01 -13.26
C ILE A 107 -4.01 0.10 -12.99
N SER A 108 -4.40 1.34 -13.32
CA SER A 108 -3.58 2.52 -13.05
C SER A 108 -3.61 2.90 -11.56
N ASP A 109 -2.56 3.58 -11.09
CA ASP A 109 -2.50 4.11 -9.72
C ASP A 109 -3.64 5.10 -9.44
N LYS A 110 -4.03 5.87 -10.47
CA LYS A 110 -5.20 6.74 -10.43
C LYS A 110 -6.48 5.94 -10.14
N GLU A 111 -6.74 4.92 -10.96
CA GLU A 111 -7.99 4.18 -10.90
C GLU A 111 -8.14 3.40 -9.59
N ILE A 112 -7.06 2.73 -9.15
CA ILE A 112 -7.09 2.01 -7.87
C ILE A 112 -7.30 2.98 -6.70
N THR A 113 -6.68 4.16 -6.72
CA THR A 113 -6.88 5.17 -5.66
C THR A 113 -8.33 5.62 -5.61
N LEU A 114 -8.96 5.90 -6.76
CA LEU A 114 -10.35 6.34 -6.83
C LEU A 114 -11.36 5.27 -6.42
N ARG A 115 -11.04 3.98 -6.62
CA ARG A 115 -11.96 2.87 -6.32
C ARG A 115 -11.72 2.19 -4.97
N SER A 116 -10.54 2.37 -4.38
CA SER A 116 -10.13 1.65 -3.17
C SER A 116 -10.90 2.01 -1.90
N GLY A 117 -11.63 3.13 -1.89
CA GLY A 117 -12.29 3.64 -0.68
C GLY A 117 -11.41 4.55 0.19
N ILE A 118 -10.15 4.80 -0.20
CA ILE A 118 -9.24 5.60 0.62
C ILE A 118 -9.64 7.08 0.71
N LEU A 119 -10.25 7.63 -0.34
CA LEU A 119 -10.61 9.06 -0.38
C LEU A 119 -11.77 9.37 0.56
N GLU A 120 -12.63 8.39 0.80
CA GLU A 120 -13.77 8.45 1.72
C GLU A 120 -13.33 8.43 3.19
N LEU A 121 -12.09 8.00 3.47
CA LEU A 121 -11.51 8.00 4.81
C LEU A 121 -10.76 9.31 5.16
N LEU A 122 -10.49 10.14 4.16
CA LEU A 122 -9.78 11.40 4.29
C LEU A 122 -10.74 12.54 4.62
N GLU A 123 -10.29 13.46 5.46
CA GLU A 123 -11.06 14.61 5.88
C GLU A 123 -10.48 15.91 5.29
N GLU A 124 -11.31 16.94 5.09
CA GLU A 124 -10.87 18.23 4.52
C GLU A 124 -9.65 18.81 5.27
N GLY A 125 -8.60 19.17 4.54
CA GLY A 125 -7.32 19.65 5.10
C GLY A 125 -6.28 18.56 5.34
N ASP A 126 -6.62 17.27 5.17
CA ASP A 126 -5.64 16.19 5.25
C ASP A 126 -4.60 16.28 4.11
N THR A 127 -3.37 15.90 4.44
CA THR A 127 -2.28 15.79 3.47
C THR A 127 -1.92 14.33 3.22
N VAL A 128 -1.84 13.93 1.96
CA VAL A 128 -1.40 12.61 1.53
C VAL A 128 -0.06 12.71 0.83
N LEU A 129 0.90 11.89 1.24
CA LEU A 129 2.18 11.76 0.54
C LEU A 129 2.11 10.56 -0.41
N ALA A 130 2.56 10.72 -1.64
CA ALA A 130 2.55 9.64 -2.63
C ALA A 130 3.75 9.75 -3.58
N ASP A 131 4.01 8.70 -4.36
CA ASP A 131 5.00 8.77 -5.44
C ASP A 131 4.47 9.59 -6.64
N ARG A 132 5.37 9.93 -7.56
CA ARG A 132 5.10 10.72 -8.77
C ARG A 132 4.02 10.14 -9.67
N GLY A 133 3.78 8.82 -9.64
CA GLY A 133 2.69 8.19 -10.38
C GLY A 133 1.30 8.74 -10.02
N PHE A 134 1.16 9.37 -8.86
CA PHE A 134 -0.11 9.85 -8.32
C PHE A 134 -0.41 11.31 -8.66
N THR A 135 0.50 12.09 -9.27
CA THR A 135 0.28 13.51 -9.60
C THR A 135 -1.00 13.74 -10.42
N VAL A 136 -1.42 12.76 -11.23
CA VAL A 136 -2.67 12.80 -12.01
C VAL A 136 -3.96 12.82 -11.19
N LEU A 137 -3.87 12.68 -9.87
CA LEU A 137 -4.97 12.76 -8.90
C LEU A 137 -5.08 14.15 -8.24
N GLU A 138 -4.16 15.09 -8.49
CA GLU A 138 -4.21 16.44 -7.89
C GLU A 138 -5.60 17.12 -8.01
N PRO A 139 -6.28 17.11 -9.17
CA PRO A 139 -7.61 17.71 -9.29
C PRO A 139 -8.65 17.05 -8.38
N GLU A 140 -8.60 15.74 -8.21
CA GLU A 140 -9.52 14.94 -7.41
C GLU A 140 -9.30 15.14 -5.91
N PHE A 141 -8.06 15.41 -5.50
CA PHE A 141 -7.70 15.79 -4.14
C PHE A 141 -8.15 17.23 -3.84
N GLN A 142 -7.87 18.17 -4.75
CA GLN A 142 -8.28 19.58 -4.59
C GLN A 142 -9.78 19.75 -4.47
N LYS A 143 -10.58 19.01 -5.26
CA LYS A 143 -12.06 19.01 -5.16
C LYS A 143 -12.57 18.61 -3.76
N ARG A 144 -11.81 17.81 -3.02
CA ARG A 144 -12.11 17.36 -1.66
C ARG A 144 -11.41 18.20 -0.58
N LYS A 145 -10.78 19.31 -0.97
CA LYS A 145 -9.92 20.15 -0.10
C LYS A 145 -8.81 19.35 0.58
N LEU A 146 -8.27 18.35 -0.12
CA LEU A 146 -7.13 17.54 0.30
C LEU A 146 -5.85 18.04 -0.37
N SER A 147 -4.73 17.86 0.30
CA SER A 147 -3.41 18.16 -0.27
C SER A 147 -2.71 16.87 -0.68
N LEU A 148 -2.33 16.75 -1.95
CA LEU A 148 -1.48 15.66 -2.43
C LEU A 148 -0.05 16.19 -2.59
N PHE A 149 0.90 15.60 -1.87
CA PHE A 149 2.31 15.96 -2.00
C PHE A 149 3.07 14.83 -2.70
N THR A 150 3.64 15.13 -3.86
CA THR A 150 4.50 14.22 -4.63
C THR A 150 5.86 14.87 -4.87
N PRO A 151 6.95 14.12 -5.07
CA PRO A 151 8.26 14.70 -5.37
C PRO A 151 8.22 15.56 -6.65
N PHE A 152 8.69 16.80 -6.59
CA PHE A 152 8.77 17.69 -7.77
C PHE A 152 9.79 17.17 -8.78
N PHE A 153 9.52 17.40 -10.09
CA PHE A 153 10.48 17.18 -11.17
C PHE A 153 10.95 18.51 -11.79
N LEU A 154 12.24 18.57 -12.15
CA LEU A 154 12.87 19.62 -12.94
C LEU A 154 12.32 19.61 -14.37
N LYS A 155 11.09 20.06 -14.60
CA LYS A 155 10.56 20.08 -15.98
C LYS A 155 11.21 21.15 -16.86
N ASN A 156 11.85 22.18 -16.27
CA ASN A 156 12.49 23.30 -17.01
C ASN A 156 13.62 24.02 -16.25
N LYS A 157 14.24 23.40 -15.23
CA LYS A 157 15.34 24.03 -14.46
C LYS A 157 16.54 23.07 -14.37
N ILE A 158 17.76 23.59 -14.49
CA ILE A 158 19.00 22.81 -14.39
C ILE A 158 19.29 22.42 -12.92
N GLN A 159 18.75 23.18 -11.95
CA GLN A 159 18.74 22.88 -10.52
C GLN A 159 17.44 23.37 -9.85
N PHE A 160 17.00 22.65 -8.83
CA PHE A 160 16.00 23.14 -7.88
C PHE A 160 16.63 24.24 -7.01
N PRO A 161 15.91 25.35 -6.71
CA PRO A 161 16.23 26.23 -5.59
C PRO A 161 16.49 25.43 -4.31
N ILE A 162 17.31 25.98 -3.40
CA ILE A 162 17.74 25.29 -2.17
C ILE A 162 16.55 24.76 -1.35
N ASP A 163 15.44 25.52 -1.31
CA ASP A 163 14.23 25.16 -0.58
C ASP A 163 13.51 23.95 -1.22
N GLU A 164 13.35 23.95 -2.55
CA GLU A 164 12.75 22.84 -3.34
C GLU A 164 13.60 21.56 -3.27
N ARG A 165 14.94 21.66 -3.16
CA ARG A 165 15.81 20.49 -2.90
C ARG A 165 15.58 19.89 -1.52
N SER A 166 15.38 20.74 -0.51
CA SER A 166 15.16 20.29 0.86
C SER A 166 13.84 19.52 0.98
N GLU A 167 12.77 20.00 0.33
CA GLU A 167 11.46 19.35 0.30
C GLU A 167 11.49 18.02 -0.45
N ASN A 168 12.18 17.96 -1.60
CA ASN A 168 12.34 16.70 -2.33
C ASN A 168 13.13 15.65 -1.53
N LYS A 169 14.16 16.06 -0.78
CA LYS A 169 14.93 15.17 0.09
C LYS A 169 14.06 14.66 1.26
N LYS A 170 13.22 15.52 1.82
CA LYS A 170 12.24 15.17 2.85
C LYS A 170 11.24 14.14 2.32
N VAL A 171 10.56 14.38 1.19
CA VAL A 171 9.62 13.38 0.63
C VAL A 171 10.32 12.06 0.30
N SER A 172 11.51 12.12 -0.31
CA SER A 172 12.26 10.91 -0.66
C SER A 172 12.62 10.07 0.57
N SER A 173 12.92 10.71 1.71
CA SER A 173 13.16 10.02 2.97
C SER A 173 11.89 9.37 3.53
N HIS A 174 10.73 10.00 3.37
CA HIS A 174 9.45 9.48 3.86
C HIS A 174 8.89 8.37 2.96
N ARG A 175 9.12 8.43 1.65
CA ARG A 175 8.82 7.36 0.69
C ARG A 175 9.52 6.05 1.06
N CYS A 176 10.72 6.15 1.61
CA CYS A 176 11.45 4.97 2.10
C CYS A 176 10.69 4.22 3.21
N HIS A 177 9.78 4.86 3.95
CA HIS A 177 8.99 4.18 4.98
C HIS A 177 7.89 3.30 4.38
N VAL A 178 7.15 3.79 3.37
CA VAL A 178 6.11 2.98 2.71
C VAL A 178 6.75 1.84 1.91
N GLU A 179 7.88 2.08 1.25
CA GLU A 179 8.66 1.04 0.59
C GLU A 179 9.15 -0.05 1.56
N ARG A 180 9.59 0.34 2.77
CA ARG A 180 9.98 -0.63 3.81
C ARG A 180 8.79 -1.45 4.30
N ALA A 181 7.61 -0.83 4.47
CA ALA A 181 6.39 -1.55 4.83
C ALA A 181 6.01 -2.56 3.73
N ILE A 182 6.06 -2.14 2.47
CA ILE A 182 5.86 -3.03 1.31
C ILE A 182 6.90 -4.15 1.27
N GLY A 183 8.16 -3.85 1.57
CA GLY A 183 9.22 -4.85 1.67
C GLY A 183 8.90 -5.94 2.71
N ARG A 184 8.31 -5.58 3.84
CA ARG A 184 7.85 -6.56 4.86
C ARG A 184 6.71 -7.44 4.35
N ILE A 185 5.75 -6.85 3.65
CA ILE A 185 4.66 -7.61 3.01
C ILE A 185 5.25 -8.66 2.05
N LYS A 186 6.28 -8.28 1.28
CA LYS A 186 6.95 -9.16 0.33
C LYS A 186 7.85 -10.21 0.98
N ASN A 187 8.14 -10.13 2.28
CA ASN A 187 8.88 -11.19 2.98
C ASN A 187 8.03 -12.46 3.20
N TYR A 188 6.70 -12.35 3.13
CA TYR A 188 5.83 -13.52 3.19
C TYR A 188 6.03 -14.38 1.94
N LYS A 189 6.55 -15.59 2.11
CA LYS A 189 6.87 -16.49 0.99
C LYS A 189 5.66 -16.91 0.14
N ILE A 190 4.45 -16.78 0.68
CA ILE A 190 3.20 -16.99 -0.06
C ILE A 190 2.89 -15.84 -1.03
N LEU A 191 3.47 -14.65 -0.83
CA LEU A 191 3.32 -13.45 -1.67
C LEU A 191 4.58 -13.11 -2.48
N ASP A 192 5.75 -13.60 -2.05
CA ASP A 192 7.06 -13.39 -2.70
C ASP A 192 7.19 -14.17 -4.02
N LYS A 193 6.66 -15.39 -4.05
CA LYS A 193 6.70 -16.27 -5.23
C LYS A 193 5.56 -15.94 -6.18
N THR A 194 5.70 -16.37 -7.43
CA THR A 194 4.61 -16.29 -8.42
C THR A 194 3.39 -17.07 -7.92
N ILE A 195 2.31 -16.35 -7.64
CA ILE A 195 1.11 -16.89 -7.03
C ILE A 195 0.33 -17.72 -8.07
N PRO A 196 -0.04 -18.98 -7.76
CA PRO A 196 -0.86 -19.77 -8.65
C PRO A 196 -2.27 -19.17 -8.83
N CYS A 197 -2.77 -19.09 -10.06
CA CYS A 197 -4.16 -18.66 -10.33
C CYS A 197 -5.23 -19.58 -9.71
N SER A 198 -4.85 -20.79 -9.27
CA SER A 198 -5.73 -21.73 -8.59
C SER A 198 -6.00 -21.38 -7.12
N LEU A 199 -5.23 -20.46 -6.53
CA LEU A 199 -5.37 -20.05 -5.13
C LEU A 199 -6.55 -19.07 -4.99
N LYS A 200 -7.74 -19.60 -4.70
CA LYS A 200 -9.00 -18.84 -4.69
C LYS A 200 -9.11 -17.81 -3.55
N ASN A 201 -8.45 -18.04 -2.42
CA ASN A 201 -8.51 -17.19 -1.23
C ASN A 201 -7.31 -16.23 -1.12
N ILE A 202 -6.69 -15.86 -2.25
CA ILE A 202 -5.53 -14.96 -2.26
C ILE A 202 -5.83 -13.62 -1.59
N GLU A 203 -7.05 -13.09 -1.74
CA GLU A 203 -7.49 -11.84 -1.12
C GLU A 203 -7.38 -11.88 0.41
N GLU A 204 -7.91 -12.95 1.02
CA GLU A 204 -7.89 -13.15 2.47
C GLU A 204 -6.45 -13.37 2.97
N ILE A 205 -5.69 -14.21 2.27
CA ILE A 205 -4.27 -14.48 2.57
C ILE A 205 -3.48 -13.18 2.54
N TYR A 206 -3.66 -12.39 1.48
CA TYR A 206 -3.00 -11.11 1.29
C TYR A 206 -3.34 -10.16 2.44
N PHE A 207 -4.64 -9.93 2.71
CA PHE A 207 -5.07 -9.03 3.77
C PHE A 207 -4.50 -9.44 5.13
N VAL A 208 -4.55 -10.73 5.47
CA VAL A 208 -4.00 -11.25 6.73
C VAL A 208 -2.47 -11.02 6.80
N CYS A 209 -1.72 -11.31 5.73
CA CYS A 209 -0.27 -11.09 5.71
C CYS A 209 0.07 -9.60 5.92
N VAL A 210 -0.64 -8.70 5.23
CA VAL A 210 -0.44 -7.26 5.36
C VAL A 210 -0.82 -6.76 6.75
N PHE A 211 -1.96 -7.20 7.28
CA PHE A 211 -2.41 -6.85 8.62
C PHE A 211 -1.40 -7.29 9.69
N LEU A 212 -0.86 -8.51 9.59
CA LEU A 212 0.12 -9.05 10.52
C LEU A 212 1.45 -8.29 10.52
N CYS A 213 1.80 -7.58 9.43
CA CYS A 213 2.99 -6.72 9.41
C CYS A 213 2.97 -5.65 10.52
N ASN A 214 1.81 -5.20 10.96
CA ASN A 214 1.69 -4.24 12.07
C ASN A 214 2.14 -4.79 13.43
N PHE A 215 2.23 -6.11 13.57
CA PHE A 215 2.63 -6.79 14.82
C PHE A 215 4.07 -7.31 14.78
N THR A 216 4.80 -7.01 13.71
CA THR A 216 6.24 -7.32 13.59
C THR A 216 7.07 -6.17 14.15
N GLU A 217 8.27 -6.44 14.69
CA GLU A 217 9.11 -5.45 15.37
C GLU A 217 9.25 -4.11 14.61
N ASN A 218 9.28 -3.01 15.36
CA ASN A 218 9.01 -1.63 14.91
C ASN A 218 9.57 -1.27 13.52
N LEU A 219 8.70 -0.66 12.71
CA LEU A 219 8.97 -0.29 11.31
C LEU A 219 9.95 0.88 11.16
N LEU A 220 10.22 1.61 12.25
CA LEU A 220 10.86 2.91 12.18
C LEU A 220 11.93 3.09 13.25
N MET A 221 13.17 3.11 12.77
CA MET A 221 14.24 3.84 13.41
C MET A 221 14.18 5.27 12.85
N PHE A 222 13.40 6.16 13.46
CA PHE A 222 13.57 7.59 13.24
C PHE A 222 14.88 8.01 13.91
N LYS A 223 16.00 7.75 13.23
CA LYS A 223 17.30 8.33 13.58
C LYS A 223 17.44 9.70 12.94
#